data_AF-A0A954KY77-F1
#
_entry.id   AF-A0A954KY77-F1
#
_cell.length_a   1.000
_cell.length_b   1.000
_cell.length_c   1.000
_cell.angle_alpha   90.00
_cell.angle_beta   90.00
_cell.angle_gamma   90.00
#
_symmetry.space_group_name_H-M   'P 1'
#
loop_
_entity.id
_entity.type
_entity.pdbx_description
1 polymer ?
#
loop_
_entity_poly.entity_id
_entity_poly.type
_entity_poly.pdbx_seq_one_letter_code
_entity_poly.pdbx_strand_id
1 'polypeptide(L)'
;LTLSLLPEVSRGSGRVRDNGTPWNWPWLPWTPFVFIAAAVVFRSYALTMSFDPLSANGHYWDTIFGLYQLVPFAGVVLLLLLEIGITEQRPRLRKRVLLTAPLLLVMAYPWNVPWSHLGGYSAFTYSLIEQTASPVFLTLCGLVLFYGWAWYRGAASAELGVWAAAALLCWIGPDAFGHRIWRPGRETFAAWPIVVLSVLQLAIGLLKHRPWRVLTGTLLIVGAANLLSQGTPIARPWRGFATAHALLVIVIIFSRWKRIEWSEFLRLIAPPLLSLTMLFGMATLHRQGTDWLIVGSYAVGMTVLSWLLSRLLADDLFRRVALAHTVTGLAGSCVWGIAAFFRAPLPSGLRQVILAVLSFLTAVFISILKSGYFRKLRLRRLTRLRGL
;
A
#
# COMPACT_ATOMS: atom_id res chain seq x y z
N LEU A 1 30.12 13.93 17.14
CA LEU A 1 30.34 14.00 18.61
C LEU A 1 29.30 13.20 19.36
N THR A 2 28.02 13.57 19.37
CA THR A 2 27.01 12.84 20.16
C THR A 2 26.92 11.32 19.86
N LEU A 3 27.01 10.92 18.59
CA LEU A 3 26.97 9.50 18.21
C LEU A 3 28.18 8.69 18.71
N SER A 4 29.32 9.31 19.05
CA SER A 4 30.47 8.57 19.58
C SER A 4 30.24 8.05 21.00
N LEU A 5 29.14 8.45 21.66
CA LEU A 5 28.71 7.93 22.96
C LEU A 5 27.85 6.67 22.83
N LEU A 6 27.43 6.30 21.63
CA LEU A 6 26.61 5.11 21.39
C LEU A 6 27.27 3.82 21.95
N PRO A 7 28.59 3.58 21.81
CA PRO A 7 29.25 2.43 22.40
C PRO A 7 29.13 2.40 23.93
N GLU A 8 29.29 3.53 24.61
CA GLU A 8 29.19 3.59 26.07
C GLU A 8 27.75 3.39 26.55
N VAL A 9 26.78 4.00 25.86
CA VAL A 9 25.36 3.80 26.14
C VAL A 9 24.94 2.34 25.92
N SER A 10 25.49 1.68 24.91
CA SER A 10 25.17 0.27 24.60
C SER A 10 25.67 -0.73 25.67
N ARG A 11 26.65 -0.33 26.50
CA ARG A 11 27.21 -1.19 27.55
C ARG A 11 26.44 -1.11 28.88
N GLY A 12 25.57 -0.11 29.02
CA GLY A 12 24.65 0.03 30.15
C GLY A 12 25.32 0.39 31.49
N SER A 13 24.48 0.49 32.51
CA SER A 13 24.81 0.90 33.88
C SER A 13 25.87 0.04 34.55
N GLY A 14 25.96 -1.25 34.20
CA GLY A 14 26.88 -2.20 34.82
C GLY A 14 28.35 -1.83 34.68
N ARG A 15 28.76 -1.21 33.57
CA ARG A 15 30.17 -0.82 33.33
C ARG A 15 30.57 0.48 34.01
N VAL A 16 29.59 1.35 34.30
CA VAL A 16 29.83 2.69 34.83
C VAL A 16 29.66 2.73 36.35
N ARG A 17 29.20 1.63 36.96
CA ARG A 17 28.93 1.56 38.40
C ARG A 17 30.16 1.85 39.27
N ASP A 18 31.35 1.45 38.81
CA ASP A 18 32.59 1.53 39.59
C ASP A 18 33.59 2.55 39.01
N ASN A 19 33.11 3.57 38.29
CA ASN A 19 33.98 4.52 37.58
C ASN A 19 34.64 5.59 38.50
N GLY A 20 34.44 5.51 39.81
CA GLY A 20 35.00 6.43 40.81
C GLY A 20 34.40 7.85 40.81
N THR A 21 33.40 8.14 39.97
CA THR A 21 32.74 9.44 39.93
C THR A 21 31.49 9.46 40.81
N PRO A 22 31.15 10.60 41.46
CA PRO A 22 29.98 10.69 42.34
C PRO A 22 28.64 10.70 41.59
N TRP A 23 28.63 10.70 40.25
CA TRP A 23 27.42 10.82 39.45
C TRP A 23 26.87 9.45 39.06
N ASN A 24 25.68 9.13 39.58
CA ASN A 24 24.98 7.90 39.24
C ASN A 24 24.58 7.86 37.75
N TRP A 25 24.64 6.68 37.14
CA TRP A 25 24.02 6.46 35.83
C TRP A 25 22.51 6.74 35.90
N PRO A 26 21.93 7.52 34.97
CA PRO A 26 22.50 8.01 33.72
C PRO A 26 23.04 9.46 33.78
N TRP A 27 23.11 10.13 34.94
CA TRP A 27 23.47 11.56 35.02
C TRP A 27 24.85 11.89 34.43
N LEU A 28 25.84 11.02 34.64
CA LEU A 28 27.21 11.24 34.18
C LEU A 28 27.33 11.58 32.67
N PRO A 29 26.69 10.86 31.72
CA PRO A 29 26.67 11.27 30.32
C PRO A 29 25.70 12.41 29.99
N TRP A 30 24.69 12.70 30.81
CA TRP A 30 23.65 13.69 30.48
C TRP A 30 24.08 15.13 30.71
N THR A 31 24.84 15.42 31.76
CA THR A 31 25.23 16.81 32.07
C THR A 31 26.01 17.47 30.92
N PRO A 32 27.09 16.85 30.38
CA PRO A 32 27.80 17.38 29.22
C PRO A 32 26.89 17.48 27.99
N PHE A 33 25.94 16.55 27.86
CA PHE A 33 25.03 16.51 26.72
C PHE A 33 24.06 17.69 26.69
N VAL A 34 23.54 18.10 27.85
CA VAL A 34 22.70 19.30 27.97
C VAL A 34 23.48 20.55 27.61
N PHE A 35 24.74 20.67 28.06
CA PHE A 35 25.59 21.81 27.68
C PHE A 35 25.93 21.82 26.19
N ILE A 36 26.25 20.67 25.59
CA ILE A 36 26.48 20.56 24.14
C ILE A 36 25.19 20.88 23.38
N ALA A 37 24.03 20.43 23.85
CA ALA A 37 22.73 20.75 23.25
C ALA A 37 22.49 22.26 23.23
N ALA A 38 22.64 22.92 24.37
CA ALA A 38 22.49 24.35 24.49
C ALA A 38 23.48 25.11 23.59
N ALA A 39 24.74 24.67 23.56
CA ALA A 39 25.76 25.24 22.69
C ALA A 39 25.45 25.06 21.19
N VAL A 40 24.93 23.90 20.77
CA VAL A 40 24.52 23.64 19.38
C VAL A 40 23.35 24.54 19.00
N VAL A 41 22.32 24.64 19.85
CA VAL A 41 21.16 25.51 19.59
C VAL A 41 21.60 26.97 19.47
N PHE A 42 22.36 27.47 20.44
CA PHE A 42 22.85 28.85 20.45
C PHE A 42 23.77 29.14 19.28
N ARG A 43 24.67 28.22 18.92
CA ARG A 43 25.59 28.38 17.79
C ARG A 43 24.85 28.36 16.46
N SER A 44 23.88 27.45 16.26
CA SER A 44 23.08 27.43 15.03
C SER A 44 22.30 28.73 14.86
N TYR A 45 21.72 29.24 15.95
CA TYR A 45 21.03 30.52 15.97
C TYR A 45 21.96 31.72 15.68
N ALA A 46 23.14 31.75 16.29
CA ALA A 46 24.12 32.83 16.06
C ALA A 46 24.67 32.81 14.62
N LEU A 47 24.86 31.62 14.02
CA LEU A 47 25.26 31.50 12.62
C LEU A 47 24.19 32.05 11.68
N THR A 48 22.91 31.77 11.94
CA THR A 48 21.83 32.31 11.10
C THR A 48 21.69 33.81 11.19
N MET A 49 22.02 34.44 12.32
CA MET A 49 22.08 35.91 12.43
C MET A 49 23.17 36.52 11.54
N SER A 50 24.30 35.84 11.34
CA SER A 50 25.39 36.37 10.50
C SER A 50 25.09 36.34 9.00
N PHE A 51 24.09 35.57 8.57
CA PHE A 51 23.72 35.40 7.16
C PHE A 51 22.40 36.10 6.80
N ASP A 52 21.76 36.80 7.73
CA ASP A 52 20.54 37.55 7.41
C ASP A 52 20.93 38.89 6.76
N PRO A 53 20.58 39.14 5.48
CA PRO A 53 20.83 40.44 4.88
C PRO A 53 20.03 41.49 5.66
N LEU A 54 20.72 42.49 6.21
CA LEU A 54 20.13 43.64 6.91
C LEU A 54 19.11 44.32 5.99
N SER A 55 17.86 43.89 6.05
CA SER A 55 16.74 44.61 5.46
C SER A 55 16.60 45.91 6.25
N ALA A 56 16.53 47.05 5.57
CA ALA A 56 16.43 48.37 6.20
C ALA A 56 15.24 48.51 7.17
N ASN A 57 14.28 47.59 7.11
CA ASN A 57 13.08 47.54 7.97
C ASN A 57 12.97 46.24 8.81
N GLY A 58 13.99 45.38 8.83
CA GLY A 58 13.99 44.15 9.62
C GLY A 58 14.28 44.43 11.09
N HIS A 59 13.55 43.80 12.00
CA HIS A 59 13.89 43.83 13.43
C HIS A 59 15.20 43.04 13.65
N TYR A 60 16.06 43.48 14.57
CA TYR A 60 17.35 42.81 14.85
C TYR A 60 17.22 41.32 15.23
N TRP A 61 16.04 40.89 15.69
CA TRP A 61 15.73 39.51 16.07
C TRP A 61 15.10 38.69 14.95
N ASP A 62 14.90 39.29 13.77
CA ASP A 62 14.52 38.60 12.55
C ASP A 62 15.68 37.70 12.13
N THR A 63 15.43 36.40 12.02
CA THR A 63 16.45 35.42 11.66
C THR A 63 15.87 34.36 10.73
N ILE A 64 16.69 33.88 9.81
CA ILE A 64 16.43 32.69 8.99
C ILE A 64 16.40 31.38 9.79
N PHE A 65 16.62 31.41 11.11
CA PHE A 65 16.62 30.23 11.96
C PHE A 65 15.26 29.51 11.96
N GLY A 66 15.27 28.25 11.52
CA GLY A 66 14.12 27.37 11.60
C GLY A 66 14.35 26.23 12.59
N LEU A 67 13.29 25.81 13.29
CA LEU A 67 13.34 24.61 14.16
C LEU A 67 13.76 23.34 13.42
N TYR A 68 13.57 23.30 12.09
CA TYR A 68 14.01 22.19 11.25
C TYR A 68 15.54 21.99 11.30
N GLN A 69 16.32 23.04 11.59
CA GLN A 69 17.78 22.94 11.74
C GLN A 69 18.18 22.15 13.00
N LEU A 70 17.29 22.08 14.00
CA LEU A 70 17.51 21.32 15.23
C LEU A 70 17.13 19.84 15.10
N VAL A 71 16.45 19.45 14.02
CA VAL A 71 15.95 18.09 13.84
C VAL A 71 17.05 17.03 13.85
N PRO A 72 18.21 17.19 13.17
CA PRO A 72 19.28 16.21 13.24
C PRO A 72 19.78 16.00 14.67
N PHE A 73 19.94 17.10 15.42
CA PHE A 73 20.37 17.03 16.82
C PHE A 73 19.32 16.31 17.69
N ALA A 74 18.06 16.73 17.61
CA ALA A 74 16.95 16.11 18.33
C ALA A 74 16.79 14.61 17.98
N GLY A 75 16.98 14.25 16.71
CA GLY A 75 16.98 12.86 16.27
C GLY A 75 18.07 12.01 16.93
N VAL A 76 19.29 12.55 17.07
CA VAL A 76 20.36 11.86 17.79
C VAL A 76 20.06 11.75 19.28
N VAL A 77 19.48 12.78 19.91
CA VAL A 77 19.02 12.72 21.32
C VAL A 77 18.03 11.56 21.51
N LEU A 78 17.03 11.46 20.62
CA LEU A 78 16.04 10.38 20.67
C LEU A 78 16.67 9.01 20.43
N LEU A 79 17.64 8.89 19.52
CA LEU A 79 18.37 7.64 19.28
C LEU A 79 19.15 7.18 20.53
N LEU A 80 19.83 8.10 21.22
CA LEU A 80 20.51 7.79 22.47
C LEU A 80 19.53 7.37 23.58
N LEU A 81 18.42 8.11 23.75
CA LEU A 81 17.39 7.77 24.72
C LEU A 81 16.73 6.41 24.43
N LEU A 82 16.54 6.10 23.15
CA LEU A 82 16.04 4.80 22.71
C LEU A 82 17.03 3.69 23.08
N GLU A 83 18.31 3.86 22.79
CA GLU A 83 19.34 2.88 23.09
C GLU A 83 19.45 2.63 24.59
N ILE A 84 19.40 3.68 25.43
CA ILE A 84 19.29 3.54 26.90
C ILE A 84 18.04 2.72 27.27
N GLY A 85 16.89 3.04 26.67
CA GLY A 85 15.64 2.34 26.93
C GLY A 85 15.68 0.85 26.57
N ILE A 86 16.48 0.47 25.56
CA ILE A 86 16.68 -0.91 25.13
C ILE A 86 17.69 -1.62 26.04
N THR A 87 18.87 -1.05 26.23
CA THR A 87 19.97 -1.64 27.02
C THR A 87 19.59 -1.81 28.50
N GLU A 88 18.94 -0.80 29.10
CA GLU A 88 18.48 -0.86 30.50
C GLU A 88 17.14 -1.58 30.66
N GLN A 89 16.59 -2.15 29.59
CA GLN A 89 15.30 -2.83 29.58
C GLN A 89 14.18 -1.98 30.21
N ARG A 90 14.12 -0.67 29.90
CA ARG A 90 13.13 0.28 30.42
C ARG A 90 12.00 0.47 29.40
N PRO A 91 10.94 -0.37 29.39
CA PRO A 91 9.90 -0.33 28.34
C PRO A 91 9.14 0.99 28.31
N ARG A 92 8.98 1.66 29.46
CA ARG A 92 8.31 2.97 29.55
C ARG A 92 9.10 4.06 28.83
N LEU A 93 10.42 4.11 29.03
CA LEU A 93 11.29 5.07 28.34
C LEU A 93 11.27 4.80 26.83
N ARG A 94 11.49 3.55 26.43
CA ARG A 94 11.40 3.12 25.03
C ARG A 94 10.09 3.54 24.37
N LYS A 95 8.95 3.27 25.02
CA LYS A 95 7.62 3.66 24.50
C LYS A 95 7.48 5.17 24.37
N ARG A 96 7.90 5.94 25.38
CA ARG A 96 7.84 7.42 25.35
C ARG A 96 8.68 7.98 24.20
N VAL A 97 9.91 7.49 24.04
CA VAL A 97 10.82 7.93 22.98
C VAL A 97 10.26 7.66 21.59
N LEU A 98 9.69 6.46 21.37
CA LEU A 98 9.02 6.14 20.12
C LEU A 98 7.80 7.04 19.87
N LEU A 99 7.01 7.36 20.91
CA LEU A 99 5.85 8.24 20.79
C LEU A 99 6.22 9.71 20.58
N THR A 100 7.38 10.15 21.05
CA THR A 100 7.86 11.53 20.86
C THR A 100 8.55 11.74 19.51
N ALA A 101 9.03 10.68 18.85
CA ALA A 101 9.74 10.79 17.57
C ALA A 101 8.95 11.53 16.46
N PRO A 102 7.62 11.38 16.30
CA PRO A 102 6.84 12.15 15.34
C PRO A 102 6.88 13.68 15.58
N LEU A 103 7.23 14.15 16.78
CA LEU A 103 7.42 15.58 17.03
C LEU A 103 8.58 16.16 16.20
N LEU A 104 9.52 15.33 15.73
CA LEU A 104 10.52 15.78 14.77
C LEU A 104 9.89 16.29 13.47
N LEU A 105 8.75 15.73 13.03
CA LEU A 105 8.05 16.24 11.84
C LEU A 105 7.43 17.61 12.09
N VAL A 106 6.94 17.84 13.31
CA VAL A 106 6.41 19.14 13.75
C VAL A 106 7.54 20.17 13.76
N MET A 107 8.73 19.81 14.25
CA MET A 107 9.92 20.68 14.20
C MET A 107 10.43 20.90 12.78
N ALA A 108 10.37 19.87 11.93
CA ALA A 108 10.81 19.93 10.53
C ALA A 108 9.89 20.74 9.64
N TYR A 109 8.63 20.91 10.06
CA TYR A 109 7.67 21.69 9.32
C TYR A 109 8.12 23.15 9.29
N PRO A 110 8.37 23.73 8.09
CA PRO A 110 8.69 25.14 7.97
C PRO A 110 7.41 25.93 8.28
N TRP A 111 7.18 26.17 9.57
CA TRP A 111 6.00 26.87 10.04
C TRP A 111 5.98 28.27 9.44
N ASN A 112 4.79 28.76 9.16
CA ASN A 112 4.60 30.19 8.98
C ASN A 112 4.65 30.88 10.37
N VAL A 113 5.77 30.78 11.09
CA VAL A 113 6.01 31.55 12.33
C VAL A 113 5.95 33.04 11.95
N PRO A 114 5.61 34.00 12.82
CA PRO A 114 5.64 35.44 12.49
C PRO A 114 6.87 35.92 11.69
N TRP A 115 8.05 35.34 11.94
CA TRP A 115 9.32 35.61 11.26
C TRP A 115 9.47 34.92 9.88
N SER A 116 8.58 34.00 9.51
CA SER A 116 8.57 33.29 8.22
C SER A 116 8.17 34.18 7.02
N HIS A 117 7.62 35.37 7.30
CA HIS A 117 7.30 36.36 6.28
C HIS A 117 8.56 37.05 5.73
N LEU A 118 9.72 36.81 6.35
CA LEU A 118 11.00 37.31 5.87
C LEU A 118 11.40 36.61 4.57
N GLY A 119 11.73 37.41 3.55
CA GLY A 119 12.20 36.91 2.26
C GLY A 119 13.41 35.96 2.39
N GLY A 120 14.33 36.25 3.31
CA GLY A 120 15.52 35.43 3.56
C GLY A 120 15.22 33.99 3.99
N TYR A 121 14.26 33.80 4.89
CA TYR A 121 13.87 32.46 5.37
C TYR A 121 13.31 31.59 4.23
N SER A 122 12.39 32.17 3.45
CA SER A 122 11.78 31.46 2.33
C SER A 122 12.80 31.18 1.23
N ALA A 123 13.65 32.15 0.87
CA ALA A 123 14.71 31.97 -0.13
C ALA A 123 15.70 30.87 0.27
N PHE A 124 16.15 30.85 1.52
CA PHE A 124 17.01 29.78 2.03
C PHE A 124 16.32 28.42 1.96
N THR A 125 15.06 28.34 2.39
CA THR A 125 14.32 27.06 2.41
C THR A 125 14.06 26.54 0.99
N TYR A 126 13.75 27.42 0.04
CA TYR A 126 13.63 27.06 -1.37
C TYR A 126 14.96 26.58 -1.94
N SER A 127 16.07 27.26 -1.65
CA SER A 127 17.40 26.84 -2.07
C SER A 127 17.77 25.47 -1.51
N LEU A 128 17.46 25.20 -0.24
CA LEU A 128 17.66 23.89 0.39
C LEU A 128 16.84 22.78 -0.29
N ILE A 129 15.59 23.07 -0.65
CA ILE A 129 14.71 22.13 -1.36
C ILE A 129 15.25 21.83 -2.76
N GLU A 130 15.68 22.86 -3.49
CA GLU A 130 16.20 22.74 -4.86
C GLU A 130 17.51 21.95 -4.91
N GLN A 131 18.41 22.17 -3.95
CA GLN A 131 19.70 21.50 -3.90
C GLN A 131 19.66 20.11 -3.25
N THR A 132 18.72 19.88 -2.34
CA THR A 132 18.73 18.70 -1.48
C THR A 132 17.36 18.02 -1.43
N ALA A 133 16.45 18.55 -0.61
CA ALA A 133 15.08 18.09 -0.39
C ALA A 133 14.45 18.92 0.73
N SER A 134 13.13 18.82 0.87
CA SER A 134 12.39 19.46 1.95
C SER A 134 12.82 18.92 3.32
N PRO A 135 12.91 19.79 4.35
CA PRO A 135 13.26 19.34 5.68
C PRO A 135 12.32 18.26 6.23
N VAL A 136 11.02 18.35 5.89
CA VAL A 136 10.01 17.35 6.28
C VAL A 136 10.31 15.98 5.65
N PHE A 137 10.65 15.95 4.36
CA PHE A 137 11.02 14.72 3.66
C PHE A 137 12.28 14.08 4.26
N LEU A 138 13.34 14.87 4.48
CA LEU A 138 14.58 14.39 5.11
C LEU A 138 14.32 13.84 6.51
N THR A 139 13.44 14.49 7.27
CA THR A 139 13.05 14.05 8.61
C THR A 139 12.28 12.74 8.57
N LEU A 140 11.37 12.56 7.60
CA LEU A 140 10.67 11.30 7.39
C LEU A 140 11.63 10.15 7.05
N CYS A 141 12.61 10.39 6.17
CA CYS A 141 13.68 9.43 5.89
C CYS A 141 14.43 9.06 7.18
N GLY A 142 14.80 10.07 7.98
CA GLY A 142 15.42 9.87 9.30
C GLY A 142 14.54 9.07 10.25
N LEU A 143 13.23 9.29 10.26
CA LEU A 143 12.27 8.53 11.07
C LEU A 143 12.13 7.07 10.62
N VAL A 144 12.12 6.81 9.31
CA VAL A 144 12.13 5.42 8.79
C VAL A 144 13.39 4.69 9.27
N LEU A 145 14.56 5.33 9.20
CA LEU A 145 15.81 4.77 9.70
C LEU A 145 15.78 4.56 11.23
N PHE A 146 15.27 5.55 11.97
CA PHE A 146 15.16 5.49 13.42
C PHE A 146 14.24 4.35 13.90
N TYR A 147 13.02 4.25 13.34
CA TYR A 147 12.10 3.17 13.66
C TYR A 147 12.59 1.83 13.13
N GLY A 148 13.27 1.80 11.98
CA GLY A 148 13.88 0.60 11.42
C GLY A 148 14.99 0.06 12.33
N TRP A 149 15.85 0.95 12.84
CA TRP A 149 16.87 0.62 13.84
C TRP A 149 16.25 0.11 15.14
N ALA A 150 15.24 0.82 15.66
CA ALA A 150 14.52 0.42 16.86
C ALA A 150 13.90 -0.99 16.70
N TRP A 151 13.31 -1.25 15.53
CA TRP A 151 12.71 -2.54 15.22
C TRP A 151 13.75 -3.65 15.10
N TYR A 152 14.87 -3.38 14.42
CA TYR A 152 16.02 -4.28 14.33
C TYR A 152 16.57 -4.66 15.71
N ARG A 153 16.64 -3.70 16.64
CA ARG A 153 17.04 -3.91 18.04
C ARG A 153 15.97 -4.58 18.92
N GLY A 154 14.87 -5.07 18.32
CA GLY A 154 13.85 -5.85 19.01
C GLY A 154 12.68 -5.06 19.60
N ALA A 155 12.57 -3.75 19.33
CA ALA A 155 11.40 -2.97 19.73
C ALA A 155 10.22 -3.22 18.76
N ALA A 156 9.42 -4.26 19.03
CA ALA A 156 8.31 -4.66 18.14
C ALA A 156 7.32 -3.52 17.83
N SER A 157 7.09 -2.60 18.76
CA SER A 157 6.20 -1.43 18.55
C SER A 157 6.73 -0.44 17.51
N ALA A 158 8.03 -0.45 17.21
CA ALA A 158 8.63 0.44 16.22
C ALA A 158 8.25 0.07 14.78
N GLU A 159 7.80 -1.17 14.55
CA GLU A 159 7.31 -1.60 13.24
C GLU A 159 6.21 -0.68 12.72
N LEU A 160 5.21 -0.35 13.56
CA LEU A 160 4.13 0.58 13.20
C LEU A 160 4.68 1.95 12.78
N GLY A 161 5.74 2.41 13.47
CA GLY A 161 6.41 3.67 13.15
C GLY A 161 7.09 3.64 11.77
N VAL A 162 7.73 2.53 11.40
CA VAL A 162 8.28 2.33 10.05
C VAL A 162 7.17 2.42 9.00
N TRP A 163 6.06 1.71 9.22
CA TRP A 163 4.91 1.73 8.30
C TRP A 163 4.32 3.13 8.14
N ALA A 164 4.08 3.82 9.25
CA ALA A 164 3.51 5.16 9.23
C ALA A 164 4.44 6.17 8.55
N ALA A 165 5.73 6.16 8.88
CA ALA A 165 6.70 7.07 8.27
C ALA A 165 6.90 6.80 6.78
N ALA A 166 6.97 5.53 6.36
CA ALA A 166 7.07 5.17 4.95
C ALA A 166 5.78 5.45 4.17
N ALA A 167 4.60 5.28 4.78
CA ALA A 167 3.34 5.70 4.17
C ALA A 167 3.28 7.22 3.98
N LEU A 168 3.77 8.00 4.95
CA LEU A 168 3.91 9.45 4.81
C LEU A 168 4.93 9.84 3.74
N LEU A 169 6.03 9.08 3.55
CA LEU A 169 6.96 9.30 2.43
C LEU A 169 6.33 9.05 1.06
N CYS A 170 5.25 8.27 0.98
CA CYS A 170 4.50 8.12 -0.27
C CYS A 170 3.72 9.38 -0.61
N TRP A 171 3.38 10.19 0.41
CA TRP A 171 2.54 11.38 0.31
C TRP A 171 3.37 12.67 0.22
N ILE A 172 4.46 12.73 0.99
CA ILE A 172 5.34 13.89 1.12
C ILE A 172 6.56 13.66 0.25
N GLY A 173 6.63 14.37 -0.88
CA GLY A 173 7.75 14.34 -1.82
C GLY A 173 8.96 15.18 -1.37
N PRO A 174 10.10 15.02 -2.05
CA PRO A 174 11.32 15.79 -1.76
C PRO A 174 11.13 17.30 -2.02
N ASP A 175 10.19 17.70 -2.85
CA ASP A 175 9.86 19.08 -3.21
C ASP A 175 8.71 19.67 -2.35
N ALA A 176 8.21 18.93 -1.36
CA ALA A 176 7.05 19.34 -0.58
C ALA A 176 7.34 20.55 0.33
N PHE A 177 6.64 21.66 0.09
CA PHE A 177 6.78 22.90 0.88
C PHE A 177 5.43 23.61 1.09
N GLY A 178 5.28 24.25 2.26
CA GLY A 178 4.10 25.02 2.62
C GLY A 178 2.78 24.28 2.40
N HIS A 179 1.84 24.89 1.67
CA HIS A 179 0.53 24.32 1.40
C HIS A 179 0.56 23.04 0.53
N ARG A 180 1.63 22.82 -0.25
CA ARG A 180 1.76 21.60 -1.09
C ARG A 180 1.89 20.33 -0.25
N ILE A 181 2.39 20.43 0.98
CA ILE A 181 2.50 19.30 1.92
C ILE A 181 1.11 18.69 2.20
N TRP A 182 0.09 19.52 2.32
CA TRP A 182 -1.27 19.11 2.70
C TRP A 182 -2.22 18.90 1.51
N ARG A 183 -1.79 19.27 0.31
CA ARG A 183 -2.54 19.12 -0.94
C ARG A 183 -1.65 18.47 -2.00
N PRO A 184 -1.23 17.22 -1.81
CA PRO A 184 -0.43 16.56 -2.83
C PRO A 184 -1.22 16.44 -4.14
N GLY A 185 -0.51 16.70 -5.23
CA GLY A 185 -0.99 16.33 -6.55
C GLY A 185 -0.96 14.82 -6.73
N ARG A 186 -1.54 14.32 -7.83
CA ARG A 186 -1.39 12.89 -8.16
C ARG A 186 0.07 12.57 -8.51
N GLU A 187 0.76 13.54 -9.10
CA GLU A 187 2.16 13.50 -9.48
C GLU A 187 3.14 13.47 -8.30
N THR A 188 2.74 13.89 -7.10
CA THR A 188 3.64 13.91 -5.93
C THR A 188 3.69 12.58 -5.18
N PHE A 189 2.89 11.58 -5.58
CA PHE A 189 2.89 10.28 -4.93
C PHE A 189 4.12 9.45 -5.30
N ALA A 190 5.03 9.28 -4.34
CA ALA A 190 6.22 8.46 -4.52
C ALA A 190 5.90 6.97 -4.32
N ALA A 191 6.16 6.13 -5.33
CA ALA A 191 5.93 4.70 -5.25
C ALA A 191 7.08 3.92 -4.58
N TRP A 192 8.30 4.47 -4.58
CA TRP A 192 9.49 3.77 -4.07
C TRP A 192 9.39 3.36 -2.60
N PRO A 193 8.77 4.12 -1.66
CA PRO A 193 8.67 3.68 -0.26
C PRO A 193 7.76 2.45 -0.13
N ILE A 194 6.71 2.37 -0.96
CA ILE A 194 5.80 1.21 -1.02
C ILE A 194 6.57 -0.01 -1.54
N VAL A 195 7.42 0.16 -2.55
CA VAL A 195 8.28 -0.93 -3.06
C VAL A 195 9.20 -1.43 -1.96
N VAL A 196 9.90 -0.55 -1.25
CA VAL A 196 10.80 -0.93 -0.14
C VAL A 196 10.03 -1.68 0.96
N LEU A 197 8.88 -1.16 1.39
CA LEU A 197 8.02 -1.84 2.35
C LEU A 197 7.53 -3.21 1.84
N SER A 198 7.18 -3.31 0.57
CA SER A 198 6.72 -4.56 -0.04
C SER A 198 7.80 -5.64 -0.01
N VAL A 199 9.03 -5.29 -0.41
CA VAL A 199 10.18 -6.21 -0.40
C VAL A 199 10.51 -6.63 1.03
N LEU A 200 10.51 -5.68 1.97
CA LEU A 200 10.78 -5.96 3.37
C LEU A 200 9.74 -6.92 3.96
N GLN A 201 8.45 -6.71 3.70
CA GLN A 201 7.39 -7.59 4.21
C GLN A 201 7.38 -8.96 3.55
N LEU A 202 7.65 -9.03 2.25
CA LEU A 202 7.86 -10.31 1.56
C LEU A 202 9.04 -11.06 2.16
N ALA A 203 10.19 -10.42 2.34
CA ALA A 203 11.38 -11.03 2.91
C ALA A 203 11.13 -11.55 4.33
N ILE A 204 10.56 -10.72 5.22
CA ILE A 204 10.25 -11.12 6.60
C ILE A 204 9.17 -12.21 6.61
N GLY A 205 8.15 -12.10 5.77
CA GLY A 205 7.06 -13.06 5.65
C GLY A 205 7.54 -14.43 5.19
N LEU A 206 8.44 -14.48 4.21
CA LEU A 206 9.05 -15.71 3.71
C LEU A 206 10.02 -16.31 4.73
N LEU A 207 10.95 -15.51 5.29
CA LEU A 207 11.96 -15.97 6.24
C LEU A 207 11.36 -16.44 7.58
N LYS A 208 10.33 -15.76 8.08
CA LYS A 208 9.66 -16.11 9.35
C LYS A 208 8.41 -16.96 9.16
N HIS A 209 8.12 -17.40 7.92
CA HIS A 209 6.91 -18.14 7.55
C HIS A 209 5.61 -17.49 8.06
N ARG A 210 5.52 -16.16 8.00
CA ARG A 210 4.34 -15.37 8.43
C ARG A 210 3.51 -15.00 7.20
N PRO A 211 2.46 -15.77 6.87
CA PRO A 211 1.76 -15.62 5.60
C PRO A 211 1.02 -14.29 5.43
N TRP A 212 0.55 -13.68 6.53
CA TRP A 212 -0.08 -12.35 6.46
C TRP A 212 0.90 -11.27 5.98
N ARG A 213 2.20 -11.39 6.28
CA ARG A 213 3.23 -10.45 5.78
C ARG A 213 3.51 -10.64 4.30
N VAL A 214 3.45 -11.89 3.83
CA VAL A 214 3.56 -12.16 2.40
C VAL A 214 2.35 -11.56 1.67
N LEU A 215 1.15 -11.68 2.23
CA LEU A 215 -0.05 -11.06 1.69
C LEU A 215 0.07 -9.55 1.63
N THR A 216 0.43 -8.88 2.75
CA THR A 216 0.58 -7.42 2.77
C THR A 216 1.67 -6.96 1.80
N GLY A 217 2.82 -7.62 1.77
CA GLY A 217 3.89 -7.34 0.81
C GLY A 217 3.42 -7.48 -0.65
N THR A 218 2.64 -8.52 -0.97
CA THR A 218 2.12 -8.73 -2.33
C THR A 218 1.06 -7.69 -2.72
N LEU A 219 0.22 -7.25 -1.77
CA LEU A 219 -0.73 -6.17 -2.01
C LEU A 219 -0.01 -4.83 -2.25
N LEU A 220 1.04 -4.54 -1.48
CA LEU A 220 1.83 -3.33 -1.64
C LEU A 220 2.56 -3.28 -2.97
N ILE A 221 3.16 -4.38 -3.43
CA ILE A 221 3.85 -4.37 -4.73
C ILE A 221 2.86 -4.16 -5.88
N VAL A 222 1.64 -4.70 -5.80
CA VAL A 222 0.58 -4.42 -6.77
C VAL A 222 0.17 -2.94 -6.73
N GLY A 223 0.05 -2.36 -5.53
CA GLY A 223 -0.21 -0.92 -5.35
C GLY A 223 0.91 -0.04 -5.91
N ALA A 224 2.16 -0.41 -5.69
CA ALA A 224 3.33 0.28 -6.21
C ALA A 224 3.41 0.19 -7.74
N ALA A 225 3.22 -1.00 -8.31
CA ALA A 225 3.17 -1.20 -9.77
C ALA A 225 2.03 -0.38 -10.40
N ASN A 226 0.88 -0.34 -9.73
CA ASN A 226 -0.24 0.51 -10.12
C ASN A 226 0.18 1.98 -10.14
N LEU A 227 0.83 2.52 -9.11
CA LEU A 227 1.31 3.91 -9.09
C LEU A 227 2.36 4.19 -10.16
N LEU A 228 3.38 3.35 -10.29
CA LEU A 228 4.45 3.50 -11.29
C LEU A 228 3.92 3.50 -12.73
N SER A 229 2.84 2.74 -13.00
CA SER A 229 2.23 2.70 -14.32
C SER A 229 1.56 4.01 -14.75
N GLN A 230 1.33 4.98 -13.83
CA GLN A 230 0.74 6.29 -14.13
C GLN A 230 1.50 7.07 -15.20
N GLY A 231 2.82 6.98 -15.19
CA GLY A 231 3.68 7.72 -16.13
C GLY A 231 3.70 7.14 -17.54
N THR A 232 3.14 5.94 -17.76
CA THR A 232 3.24 5.25 -19.05
C THR A 232 1.94 5.36 -19.85
N PRO A 233 1.98 5.90 -21.09
CA PRO A 233 0.78 6.11 -21.90
C PRO A 233 0.07 4.80 -22.23
N ILE A 234 0.83 3.72 -22.41
CA ILE A 234 0.32 2.38 -22.71
C ILE A 234 -0.45 1.79 -21.52
N ALA A 235 0.03 1.98 -20.29
CA ALA A 235 -0.63 1.36 -19.13
C ALA A 235 -1.86 2.14 -18.66
N ARG A 236 -2.01 3.43 -18.99
CA ARG A 236 -3.11 4.27 -18.50
C ARG A 236 -4.51 3.65 -18.72
N PRO A 237 -4.89 3.13 -19.90
CA PRO A 237 -6.18 2.48 -20.10
C PRO A 237 -6.30 1.10 -19.43
N TRP A 238 -5.19 0.36 -19.29
CA TRP A 238 -5.16 -1.04 -18.84
C TRP A 238 -4.83 -1.22 -17.36
N ARG A 239 -4.42 -0.15 -16.68
CA ARG A 239 -3.94 -0.19 -15.29
C ARG A 239 -4.97 -0.76 -14.33
N GLY A 240 -6.20 -0.25 -14.37
CA GLY A 240 -7.28 -0.74 -13.53
C GLY A 240 -7.54 -2.23 -13.79
N PHE A 241 -7.51 -2.63 -15.06
CA PHE A 241 -7.70 -4.00 -15.50
C PHE A 241 -6.62 -4.92 -14.92
N ALA A 242 -5.34 -4.57 -15.10
CA ALA A 242 -4.21 -5.35 -14.60
C ALA A 242 -4.22 -5.46 -13.06
N THR A 243 -4.51 -4.37 -12.36
CA THR A 243 -4.59 -4.37 -10.89
C THR A 243 -5.74 -5.22 -10.37
N ALA A 244 -6.93 -5.16 -10.98
CA ALA A 244 -8.04 -6.01 -10.59
C ALA A 244 -7.72 -7.51 -10.73
N HIS A 245 -7.03 -7.91 -11.81
CA HIS A 245 -6.60 -9.29 -12.01
C HIS A 245 -5.50 -9.71 -11.04
N ALA A 246 -4.51 -8.84 -10.78
CA ALA A 246 -3.46 -9.12 -9.81
C ALA A 246 -4.05 -9.34 -8.40
N LEU A 247 -5.00 -8.49 -7.98
CA LEU A 247 -5.70 -8.65 -6.71
C LEU A 247 -6.51 -9.95 -6.64
N LEU A 248 -7.22 -10.30 -7.72
CA LEU A 248 -7.95 -11.56 -7.82
C LEU A 248 -7.01 -12.77 -7.66
N VAL A 249 -5.88 -12.78 -8.35
CA VAL A 249 -4.87 -13.85 -8.25
C VAL A 249 -4.33 -13.96 -6.82
N ILE A 250 -4.00 -12.84 -6.19
CA ILE A 250 -3.57 -12.79 -4.78
C ILE A 250 -4.64 -13.42 -3.89
N VAL A 251 -5.89 -12.97 -3.99
CA VAL A 251 -6.99 -13.48 -3.16
C VAL A 251 -7.18 -14.99 -3.34
N ILE A 252 -7.13 -15.49 -4.58
CA ILE A 252 -7.23 -16.94 -4.87
C ILE A 252 -6.06 -17.71 -4.24
N ILE A 253 -4.81 -17.26 -4.44
CA ILE A 253 -3.61 -17.93 -3.88
C ILE A 253 -3.68 -17.96 -2.35
N PHE A 254 -3.98 -16.83 -1.71
CA PHE A 254 -3.97 -16.72 -0.25
C PHE A 254 -5.19 -17.39 0.40
N SER A 255 -6.33 -17.51 -0.28
CA SER A 255 -7.49 -18.28 0.19
C SER A 255 -7.18 -19.77 0.41
N ARG A 256 -6.17 -20.32 -0.29
CA ARG A 256 -5.72 -21.71 -0.12
C ARG A 256 -4.84 -21.92 1.10
N TRP A 257 -4.26 -20.86 1.65
CA TRP A 257 -3.25 -20.97 2.68
C TRP A 257 -3.89 -21.21 4.06
N LYS A 258 -4.01 -22.48 4.47
CA LYS A 258 -4.67 -22.92 5.72
C LYS A 258 -4.15 -22.29 7.03
N ARG A 259 -2.95 -21.69 7.01
CA ARG A 259 -2.30 -21.07 8.18
C ARG A 259 -2.72 -19.62 8.42
N ILE A 260 -3.56 -19.04 7.56
CA ILE A 260 -4.03 -17.66 7.69
C ILE A 260 -5.42 -17.70 8.30
N GLU A 261 -5.63 -17.00 9.42
CA GLU A 261 -6.94 -16.81 10.05
C GLU A 261 -7.98 -16.26 9.05
N TRP A 262 -7.53 -15.37 8.15
CA TRP A 262 -8.33 -14.78 7.08
C TRP A 262 -8.57 -15.67 5.87
N SER A 263 -8.03 -16.89 5.81
CA SER A 263 -8.16 -17.74 4.61
C SER A 263 -9.62 -18.09 4.30
N GLU A 264 -10.44 -18.31 5.32
CA GLU A 264 -11.88 -18.56 5.17
C GLU A 264 -12.63 -17.34 4.62
N PHE A 265 -12.33 -16.15 5.16
CA PHE A 265 -12.88 -14.90 4.66
C PHE A 265 -12.47 -14.64 3.20
N LEU A 266 -11.21 -14.90 2.84
CA LEU A 266 -10.74 -14.79 1.47
C LEU A 266 -11.41 -15.81 0.54
N ARG A 267 -11.71 -17.03 1.00
CA ARG A 267 -12.50 -18.02 0.23
C ARG A 267 -13.92 -17.54 -0.02
N LEU A 268 -14.54 -16.87 0.94
CA LEU A 268 -15.87 -16.30 0.78
C LEU A 268 -15.88 -15.15 -0.24
N ILE A 269 -14.83 -14.33 -0.27
CA ILE A 269 -14.71 -13.16 -1.15
C ILE A 269 -14.21 -13.50 -2.55
N ALA A 270 -13.40 -14.54 -2.72
CA ALA A 270 -12.78 -14.84 -4.00
C ALA A 270 -13.80 -15.08 -5.14
N PRO A 271 -14.91 -15.84 -4.96
CA PRO A 271 -15.92 -16.03 -6.00
C PRO A 271 -16.62 -14.72 -6.45
N PRO A 272 -17.19 -13.87 -5.56
CA PRO A 272 -17.80 -12.62 -6.00
C PRO A 272 -16.76 -11.66 -6.60
N LEU A 273 -15.53 -11.66 -6.09
CA LEU A 273 -14.46 -10.85 -6.68
C LEU A 273 -14.14 -11.29 -8.11
N LEU A 274 -14.14 -12.59 -8.41
CA LEU A 274 -13.97 -13.13 -9.76
C LEU A 274 -15.05 -12.60 -10.73
N SER A 275 -16.31 -12.56 -10.29
CA SER A 275 -17.42 -11.98 -11.06
C SER A 275 -17.25 -10.47 -11.28
N LEU A 276 -16.86 -9.74 -10.24
CA LEU A 276 -16.62 -8.30 -10.32
C LEU A 276 -15.44 -7.99 -11.27
N THR A 277 -14.35 -8.75 -11.21
CA THR A 277 -13.21 -8.60 -12.12
C THR A 277 -13.60 -8.92 -13.56
N MET A 278 -14.44 -9.93 -13.80
CA MET A 278 -14.99 -10.20 -15.13
C MET A 278 -15.81 -9.01 -15.65
N LEU A 279 -16.78 -8.52 -14.87
CA LEU A 279 -17.63 -7.41 -15.27
C LEU A 279 -16.81 -6.13 -15.52
N PHE A 280 -15.91 -5.80 -14.60
CA PHE A 280 -15.01 -4.67 -14.73
C PHE A 280 -14.10 -4.79 -15.96
N GLY A 281 -13.60 -6.00 -16.23
CA GLY A 281 -12.77 -6.29 -17.38
C GLY A 281 -13.51 -6.09 -18.71
N MET A 282 -14.73 -6.62 -18.81
CA MET A 282 -15.59 -6.42 -19.98
C MET A 282 -15.92 -4.94 -20.20
N ALA A 283 -16.29 -4.22 -19.14
CA ALA A 283 -16.59 -2.79 -19.21
C ALA A 283 -15.37 -1.98 -19.67
N THR A 284 -14.18 -2.33 -19.18
CA THR A 284 -12.93 -1.68 -19.58
C THR A 284 -12.62 -1.96 -21.05
N LEU A 285 -12.65 -3.23 -21.48
CA LEU A 285 -12.40 -3.61 -22.87
C LEU A 285 -13.38 -2.90 -23.83
N HIS A 286 -14.67 -2.89 -23.48
CA HIS A 286 -15.68 -2.21 -24.28
C HIS A 286 -15.44 -0.70 -24.37
N ARG A 287 -15.11 -0.03 -23.25
CA ARG A 287 -14.82 1.42 -23.23
C ARG A 287 -13.60 1.78 -24.07
N GLN A 288 -12.63 0.87 -24.21
CA GLN A 288 -11.46 1.06 -25.08
C GLN A 288 -11.76 0.80 -26.57
N GLY A 289 -13.01 0.52 -26.93
CA GLY A 289 -13.39 0.21 -28.32
C GLY A 289 -12.85 -1.14 -28.80
N THR A 290 -12.51 -2.05 -27.89
CA THR A 290 -12.04 -3.39 -28.24
C THR A 290 -13.17 -4.16 -28.97
N ASP A 291 -12.80 -4.95 -29.98
CA ASP A 291 -13.73 -5.84 -30.67
C ASP A 291 -14.52 -6.72 -29.69
N TRP A 292 -15.82 -6.84 -29.93
CA TRP A 292 -16.74 -7.68 -29.19
C TRP A 292 -16.32 -9.14 -29.15
N LEU A 293 -15.63 -9.65 -30.18
CA LEU A 293 -15.08 -11.00 -30.16
C LEU A 293 -14.05 -11.17 -29.04
N ILE A 294 -13.20 -10.17 -28.79
CA ILE A 294 -12.20 -10.18 -27.71
C ILE A 294 -12.88 -10.03 -26.34
N VAL A 295 -13.90 -9.16 -26.25
CA VAL A 295 -14.70 -9.01 -25.02
C VAL A 295 -15.40 -10.33 -24.68
N GLY A 296 -15.98 -10.99 -25.68
CA GLY A 296 -16.65 -12.28 -25.56
C GLY A 296 -15.68 -13.40 -25.18
N SER A 297 -14.52 -13.48 -25.83
CA SER A 297 -13.49 -14.49 -25.51
C SER A 297 -12.96 -14.31 -24.08
N TYR A 298 -12.84 -13.07 -23.61
CA TYR A 298 -12.48 -12.78 -22.22
C TYR A 298 -13.54 -13.28 -21.23
N ALA A 299 -14.83 -13.04 -21.49
CA ALA A 299 -15.93 -13.54 -20.66
C ALA A 299 -15.96 -15.08 -20.60
N VAL A 300 -15.74 -15.74 -21.74
CA VAL A 300 -15.63 -17.20 -21.82
C VAL A 300 -14.42 -17.69 -21.02
N GLY A 301 -13.25 -17.05 -21.19
CA GLY A 301 -12.03 -17.37 -20.45
C GLY A 301 -12.22 -17.27 -18.93
N MET A 302 -12.86 -16.21 -18.44
CA MET A 302 -13.20 -16.04 -17.02
C MET A 302 -14.18 -17.10 -16.52
N THR A 303 -15.14 -17.52 -17.35
CA THR A 303 -16.08 -18.60 -17.01
C THR A 303 -15.38 -19.96 -16.90
N VAL A 304 -14.48 -20.27 -17.84
CA VAL A 304 -13.65 -21.48 -17.79
C VAL A 304 -12.76 -21.46 -16.55
N LEU A 305 -12.14 -20.32 -16.24
CA LEU A 305 -11.35 -20.14 -15.03
C LEU A 305 -12.18 -20.41 -13.76
N SER A 306 -13.41 -19.88 -13.66
CA SER A 306 -14.31 -20.19 -12.54
C SER A 306 -14.56 -21.69 -12.38
N TRP A 307 -14.80 -22.40 -13.48
CA TRP A 307 -15.00 -23.86 -13.46
C TRP A 307 -13.74 -24.61 -13.02
N LEU A 308 -12.57 -24.25 -13.55
CA LEU A 308 -11.30 -24.84 -13.14
C LEU A 308 -11.04 -24.61 -11.65
N LEU A 309 -11.23 -23.38 -11.17
CA LEU A 309 -11.08 -23.04 -9.76
C LEU A 309 -12.07 -23.81 -8.89
N SER A 310 -13.33 -23.99 -9.31
CA SER A 310 -14.31 -24.79 -8.55
C SER A 310 -13.88 -26.26 -8.38
N ARG A 311 -13.24 -26.84 -9.41
CA ARG A 311 -12.72 -28.21 -9.36
C ARG A 311 -11.47 -28.30 -8.51
N LEU A 312 -10.51 -27.39 -8.72
CA LEU A 312 -9.25 -27.38 -7.99
C LEU A 312 -9.48 -27.10 -6.50
N LEU A 313 -10.41 -26.18 -6.15
CA LEU A 313 -10.66 -25.75 -4.77
C LEU A 313 -11.63 -26.68 -4.04
N ALA A 314 -12.35 -27.54 -4.77
CA ALA A 314 -13.45 -28.36 -4.24
C ALA A 314 -14.47 -27.53 -3.43
N ASP A 315 -14.70 -26.28 -3.85
CA ASP A 315 -15.53 -25.31 -3.15
C ASP A 315 -16.84 -25.07 -3.92
N ASP A 316 -17.97 -25.28 -3.24
CA ASP A 316 -19.30 -25.13 -3.81
C ASP A 316 -19.63 -23.68 -4.17
N LEU A 317 -19.05 -22.68 -3.50
CA LEU A 317 -19.27 -21.27 -3.84
C LEU A 317 -18.70 -20.94 -5.22
N PHE A 318 -17.49 -21.41 -5.53
CA PHE A 318 -16.91 -21.27 -6.86
C PHE A 318 -17.74 -21.98 -7.92
N ARG A 319 -18.34 -23.13 -7.58
CA ARG A 319 -19.25 -23.85 -8.50
C ARG A 319 -20.53 -23.03 -8.77
N ARG A 320 -21.12 -22.40 -7.75
CA ARG A 320 -22.29 -21.53 -7.90
C ARG A 320 -21.98 -20.31 -8.77
N VAL A 321 -20.82 -19.68 -8.55
CA VAL A 321 -20.37 -18.55 -9.37
C VAL A 321 -20.07 -18.97 -10.81
N ALA A 322 -19.43 -20.12 -11.02
CA ALA A 322 -19.20 -20.67 -12.36
C ALA A 322 -20.53 -20.93 -13.10
N LEU A 323 -21.53 -21.49 -12.40
CA LEU A 323 -22.88 -21.66 -12.94
C LEU A 323 -23.52 -20.31 -13.27
N ALA A 324 -23.44 -19.34 -12.37
CA ALA A 324 -23.96 -17.99 -12.60
C ALA A 324 -23.32 -17.34 -13.83
N HIS A 325 -21.99 -17.39 -13.98
CA HIS A 325 -21.26 -16.90 -15.16
C HIS A 325 -21.71 -17.61 -16.45
N THR A 326 -21.93 -18.93 -16.38
CA THR A 326 -22.40 -19.69 -17.53
C THR A 326 -23.80 -19.24 -17.94
N VAL A 327 -24.71 -19.07 -16.97
CA VAL A 327 -26.09 -18.63 -17.22
C VAL A 327 -26.14 -17.19 -17.72
N THR A 328 -25.43 -16.26 -17.08
CA THR A 328 -25.41 -14.85 -17.50
C THR A 328 -24.67 -14.66 -18.82
N GLY A 329 -23.59 -15.39 -19.05
CA GLY A 329 -22.87 -15.43 -20.32
C GLY A 329 -23.77 -15.93 -21.45
N LEU A 330 -24.46 -17.06 -21.28
CA LEU A 330 -25.42 -17.59 -22.25
C LEU A 330 -26.57 -16.62 -22.49
N ALA A 331 -27.16 -16.05 -21.44
CA ALA A 331 -28.24 -15.05 -21.57
C ALA A 331 -27.76 -13.82 -22.34
N GLY A 332 -26.56 -13.31 -22.03
CA GLY A 332 -25.93 -12.20 -22.75
C GLY A 332 -25.68 -12.53 -24.22
N SER A 333 -25.10 -13.69 -24.52
CA SER A 333 -24.88 -14.16 -25.89
C SER A 333 -26.19 -14.34 -26.65
N CYS A 334 -27.27 -14.80 -26.01
CA CYS A 334 -28.59 -14.87 -26.62
C CYS A 334 -29.15 -13.49 -26.94
N VAL A 335 -29.14 -12.54 -25.99
CA VAL A 335 -29.62 -11.16 -26.22
C VAL A 335 -28.84 -10.50 -27.35
N TRP A 336 -27.52 -10.65 -27.37
CA TRP A 336 -26.68 -10.12 -28.43
C TRP A 336 -26.88 -10.82 -29.77
N GLY A 337 -26.99 -12.15 -29.78
CA GLY A 337 -27.28 -12.92 -30.99
C GLY A 337 -28.61 -12.51 -31.61
N ILE A 338 -29.63 -12.29 -30.76
CA ILE A 338 -30.94 -11.75 -31.18
C ILE A 338 -30.77 -10.34 -31.75
N ALA A 339 -30.08 -9.43 -31.06
CA ALA A 339 -29.85 -8.07 -31.54
C ALA A 339 -29.07 -8.03 -32.86
N ALA A 340 -28.02 -8.84 -32.99
CA ALA A 340 -27.21 -8.98 -34.20
C ALA A 340 -28.05 -9.56 -35.36
N PHE A 341 -28.86 -10.58 -35.09
CA PHE A 341 -29.79 -11.16 -36.04
C PHE A 341 -30.79 -10.12 -36.58
N PHE A 342 -31.33 -9.26 -35.71
CA PHE A 342 -32.24 -8.18 -36.13
C PHE A 342 -31.54 -7.05 -36.89
N ARG A 343 -30.24 -6.82 -36.65
CA ARG A 343 -29.43 -5.83 -37.37
C ARG A 343 -28.85 -6.35 -38.69
N ALA A 344 -28.71 -7.66 -38.86
CA ALA A 344 -28.13 -8.26 -40.06
C ALA A 344 -28.99 -7.98 -41.30
N PRO A 345 -28.42 -7.59 -42.46
CA PRO A 345 -29.16 -7.31 -43.68
C PRO A 345 -29.65 -8.60 -44.35
N LEU A 346 -30.62 -9.24 -43.73
CA LEU A 346 -31.27 -10.46 -44.23
C LEU A 346 -32.47 -10.07 -45.12
N PRO A 347 -32.72 -10.82 -46.22
CA PRO A 347 -33.90 -10.62 -47.05
C PRO A 347 -35.20 -10.63 -46.24
N SER A 348 -36.17 -9.80 -46.64
CA SER A 348 -37.51 -9.79 -46.06
C SER A 348 -38.13 -11.19 -46.18
N GLY A 349 -38.57 -11.76 -45.06
CA GLY A 349 -39.12 -13.13 -44.97
C GLY A 349 -38.17 -14.16 -44.35
N LEU A 350 -36.88 -14.17 -44.68
CA LEU A 350 -35.92 -15.14 -44.11
C LEU A 350 -35.81 -15.02 -42.58
N ARG A 351 -35.91 -13.79 -42.07
CA ARG A 351 -35.91 -13.54 -40.61
C ARG A 351 -37.07 -14.25 -39.90
N GLN A 352 -38.26 -14.24 -40.48
CA GLN A 352 -39.46 -14.84 -39.90
C GLN A 352 -39.36 -16.37 -39.89
N VAL A 353 -38.81 -16.96 -40.96
CA VAL A 353 -38.55 -18.41 -41.03
C VAL A 353 -37.57 -18.85 -39.96
N ILE A 354 -36.45 -18.14 -39.79
CA ILE A 354 -35.45 -18.47 -38.76
C ILE A 354 -36.06 -18.34 -37.35
N LEU A 355 -36.83 -17.30 -37.07
CA LEU A 355 -37.52 -17.14 -35.77
C LEU A 355 -38.56 -18.24 -35.52
N ALA A 356 -39.31 -18.66 -36.53
CA ALA A 356 -40.27 -19.75 -36.42
C ALA A 356 -39.58 -21.08 -36.09
N VAL A 357 -38.46 -21.38 -36.77
CA VAL A 357 -37.66 -22.58 -36.50
C VAL A 357 -37.06 -22.56 -35.09
N LEU A 358 -36.46 -21.44 -34.66
CA LEU A 358 -35.91 -21.29 -33.31
C LEU A 358 -37.00 -21.43 -32.23
N SER A 359 -38.18 -20.85 -32.45
CA SER A 359 -39.31 -20.95 -31.53
C SER A 359 -39.81 -22.40 -31.41
N PHE A 360 -39.92 -23.11 -32.54
CA PHE A 360 -40.28 -24.52 -32.57
C PHE A 360 -39.28 -25.40 -31.81
N LEU A 361 -37.98 -25.23 -32.07
CA LEU A 361 -36.92 -25.97 -31.37
C LEU A 361 -36.93 -25.71 -29.86
N THR A 362 -37.17 -24.45 -29.46
CA THR A 362 -37.29 -24.07 -28.04
C THR A 362 -38.50 -24.74 -27.38
N ALA A 363 -39.65 -24.77 -28.07
CA ALA A 363 -40.86 -25.45 -27.58
C ALA A 363 -40.65 -26.96 -27.41
N VAL A 364 -39.98 -27.62 -28.38
CA VAL A 364 -39.60 -29.03 -28.29
C VAL A 364 -38.68 -29.27 -27.10
N PHE A 365 -37.67 -28.42 -26.90
CA PHE A 365 -36.73 -28.55 -25.78
C PHE A 365 -37.43 -28.42 -24.41
N ILE A 366 -38.32 -27.43 -24.25
CA ILE A 366 -39.11 -27.25 -23.02
C ILE A 366 -40.02 -28.47 -22.77
N SER A 367 -40.62 -29.03 -23.83
CA SER A 367 -41.45 -30.24 -23.74
C SER A 367 -40.63 -31.45 -23.24
N ILE A 368 -39.43 -31.64 -23.78
CA ILE A 368 -38.51 -32.70 -23.35
C ILE A 368 -38.12 -32.51 -21.88
N LEU A 369 -37.81 -31.28 -21.45
CA LEU A 369 -37.50 -30.98 -20.04
C LEU A 369 -38.69 -31.30 -19.11
N LYS A 370 -39.91 -30.93 -19.50
CA LYS A 370 -41.13 -31.19 -18.71
C LYS A 370 -41.50 -32.67 -18.63
N SER A 371 -41.23 -33.45 -19.68
CA SER A 371 -41.57 -34.88 -19.75
C SER A 371 -40.88 -35.76 -18.69
N GLY A 372 -39.96 -35.21 -17.88
CA GLY A 372 -39.19 -35.95 -16.89
C GLY A 372 -38.19 -36.93 -17.50
N TYR A 373 -37.94 -36.82 -18.82
CA TYR A 373 -37.02 -37.69 -19.56
C TYR A 373 -35.63 -37.74 -18.92
N PHE A 374 -35.10 -36.59 -18.48
CA PHE A 374 -33.81 -36.52 -17.78
C PHE A 374 -33.83 -37.19 -16.39
N ARG A 375 -34.96 -37.17 -15.68
CA ARG A 375 -35.13 -37.87 -14.40
C ARG A 375 -35.09 -39.39 -14.62
N LYS A 376 -35.75 -39.89 -15.69
CA LYS A 376 -35.72 -41.31 -16.08
C LYS A 376 -34.31 -41.76 -16.50
N LEU A 377 -33.58 -40.94 -17.25
CA LEU A 377 -32.18 -41.20 -17.63
C LEU A 377 -31.22 -41.26 -16.44
N ARG A 378 -31.37 -40.35 -15.47
CA ARG A 378 -30.56 -40.33 -14.25
C ARG A 378 -30.80 -41.58 -13.40
N LEU A 379 -32.06 -42.00 -13.25
CA LEU A 379 -32.43 -43.22 -12.53
C LEU A 379 -31.84 -44.47 -13.19
N ARG A 380 -31.88 -44.57 -14.53
CA ARG A 380 -31.26 -45.68 -15.28
C ARG A 380 -29.74 -45.75 -15.14
N ARG A 381 -29.04 -44.61 -15.00
CA ARG A 381 -27.59 -44.59 -14.73
C ARG A 381 -27.28 -45.03 -13.30
N LEU A 382 -28.06 -44.59 -12.32
CA LEU A 382 -27.86 -44.97 -10.92
C LEU A 382 -28.16 -46.46 -10.67
N THR A 383 -29.14 -47.04 -11.35
CA THR A 383 -29.40 -48.49 -11.26
C THR A 383 -28.30 -49.31 -11.93
N ARG A 384 -27.72 -48.87 -13.04
CA ARG A 384 -26.55 -49.54 -13.65
C ARG A 384 -25.30 -49.49 -12.77
N LEU A 385 -25.08 -48.41 -12.01
CA LEU A 385 -23.92 -48.25 -11.13
C LEU A 385 -24.06 -48.98 -9.79
N ARG A 386 -25.26 -49.47 -9.43
CA ARG A 386 -25.49 -50.26 -8.21
C ARG A 386 -25.58 -51.78 -8.46
N GLY A 387 -25.64 -52.19 -9.73
CA GLY A 387 -25.67 -53.60 -10.15
C GLY A 387 -24.29 -54.14 -10.58
N LEU A 388 -23.26 -53.31 -10.48
CA LEU A 388 -21.84 -53.66 -10.51
C LEU A 388 -21.30 -53.38 -9.11
#